data_AF-A0A1E9A7T8-F1
#
_entry.id   AF-A0A1E9A7T8-F1
#
_cell.length_a   1.000
_cell.length_b   1.000
_cell.length_c   1.000
_cell.angle_alpha   90.00
_cell.angle_beta   90.00
_cell.angle_gamma   90.00
#
_symmetry.space_group_name_H-M   'P 1'
#
loop_
_entity.id
_entity.type
_entity.pdbx_description
1 polymer ?
#
loop_
_entity_poly.entity_id
_entity_poly.type
_entity_poly.pdbx_seq_one_letter_code
_entity_poly.pdbx_strand_id
1 'polypeptide(L)'
;MKRLVFTIAAATLILASCSSSKYTSSIDKAVDKQQAYQHKLAKSEKGDVDKKFDKNKANIYVYEKGKYVVIAYKPLRDDDEVHYYAYEIKGKKAHYQEHFNVKGYMHNHEESYKEENLDSDDAD
;
A
#
# COMPACT_ATOMS: atom_id res chain seq x y z
N MET A 1 35.67 3.13 33.17
CA MET A 1 34.63 2.23 32.61
C MET A 1 33.27 2.59 33.18
N LYS A 2 32.34 3.10 32.36
CA LYS A 2 30.88 2.88 32.43
C LYS A 2 30.17 3.76 31.38
N ARG A 3 30.12 3.18 30.18
CA ARG A 3 29.04 3.17 29.17
C ARG A 3 28.17 4.43 29.05
N LEU A 4 28.43 5.19 27.97
CA LEU A 4 27.48 6.05 27.27
C LEU A 4 26.22 5.24 26.92
N VAL A 5 25.07 5.63 27.44
CA VAL A 5 23.78 5.14 26.96
C VAL A 5 23.22 6.22 26.04
N PHE A 6 23.47 6.06 24.75
CA PHE A 6 22.76 6.80 23.71
C PHE A 6 21.34 6.27 23.65
N THR A 7 20.41 6.92 24.34
CA THR A 7 18.99 6.66 24.14
C THR A 7 18.53 7.47 22.93
N ILE A 8 18.73 6.94 21.74
CA ILE A 8 18.04 7.43 20.53
C ILE A 8 16.60 6.94 20.65
N ALA A 9 15.77 7.71 21.34
CA ALA A 9 14.33 7.58 21.20
C ALA A 9 13.96 8.19 19.84
N ALA A 10 14.07 7.41 18.77
CA ALA A 10 13.48 7.73 17.48
C ALA A 10 11.95 7.62 17.62
N ALA A 11 11.34 8.58 18.29
CA ALA A 11 9.91 8.79 18.25
C ALA A 11 9.56 9.58 16.99
N THR A 12 9.70 8.95 15.82
CA THR A 12 8.98 9.40 14.63
C THR A 12 7.53 8.99 14.78
N LEU A 13 6.77 9.77 15.57
CA LEU A 13 5.32 9.79 15.48
C LEU A 13 4.98 10.24 14.05
N ILE A 14 4.70 9.27 13.18
CA ILE A 14 4.21 9.55 11.83
C ILE A 14 2.90 10.31 12.01
N LEU A 15 2.86 11.50 11.43
CA LEU A 15 1.73 12.42 11.36
C LEU A 15 0.57 11.79 10.57
N ALA A 16 -0.10 10.79 11.13
CA ALA A 16 -1.31 10.21 10.56
C ALA A 16 -2.54 11.06 10.95
N SER A 17 -2.53 12.37 10.68
CA SER A 17 -3.75 13.21 10.71
C SER A 17 -3.47 14.64 10.20
N CYS A 18 -3.04 14.80 8.94
CA CYS A 18 -3.27 16.05 8.16
C CYS A 18 -2.83 15.94 6.69
N SER A 19 -1.93 15.02 6.36
CA SER A 19 -1.40 14.79 5.00
C SER A 19 -2.32 13.98 4.08
N SER A 20 -3.32 13.28 4.64
CA SER A 20 -4.26 12.47 3.86
C SER A 20 -4.94 13.28 2.76
N SER A 21 -5.34 14.52 3.04
CA SER A 21 -6.05 15.42 2.13
C SER A 21 -5.33 15.68 0.79
N LYS A 22 -4.00 15.67 0.77
CA LYS A 22 -3.22 16.03 -0.43
C LYS A 22 -3.27 14.93 -1.50
N TYR A 23 -3.30 13.67 -1.08
CA TYR A 23 -3.24 12.52 -1.97
C TYR A 23 -4.52 11.67 -1.97
N THR A 24 -5.54 12.06 -1.20
CA THR A 24 -6.86 11.39 -1.15
C THR A 24 -7.37 11.04 -2.54
N SER A 25 -7.37 11.97 -3.50
CA SER A 25 -7.89 11.70 -4.84
C SER A 25 -7.13 10.63 -5.61
N SER A 26 -5.80 10.54 -5.45
CA SER A 26 -5.00 9.51 -6.10
C SER A 26 -5.20 8.15 -5.42
N ILE A 27 -5.23 8.15 -4.09
CA ILE A 27 -5.46 6.96 -3.26
C ILE A 27 -6.85 6.38 -3.55
N ASP A 28 -7.91 7.19 -3.50
CA ASP A 28 -9.29 6.74 -3.75
C ASP A 28 -9.43 6.10 -5.13
N LYS A 29 -8.82 6.69 -6.18
CA LYS A 29 -8.84 6.09 -7.52
C LYS A 29 -8.18 4.73 -7.58
N ALA A 30 -7.06 4.56 -6.87
CA ALA A 30 -6.35 3.28 -6.81
C ALA A 30 -7.15 2.25 -5.99
N VAL A 31 -7.72 2.66 -4.86
CA VAL A 31 -8.60 1.84 -4.00
C VAL A 31 -9.83 1.37 -4.77
N ASP A 32 -10.53 2.26 -5.48
CA ASP A 32 -11.69 1.93 -6.31
C ASP A 32 -11.33 0.89 -7.38
N LYS A 33 -10.14 1.03 -8.00
CA LYS A 33 -9.65 0.08 -8.98
C LYS A 33 -9.29 -1.27 -8.36
N GLN A 34 -8.63 -1.27 -7.20
CA GLN A 34 -8.29 -2.50 -6.49
C GLN A 34 -9.54 -3.24 -6.05
N GLN A 35 -10.54 -2.53 -5.53
CA GLN A 35 -11.82 -3.13 -5.14
C GLN A 35 -12.54 -3.76 -6.34
N ALA A 36 -12.55 -3.08 -7.49
CA ALA A 36 -13.11 -3.64 -8.72
C ALA A 36 -12.33 -4.88 -9.22
N TYR A 37 -11.00 -4.86 -9.10
CA TYR A 37 -10.15 -6.00 -9.45
C TYR A 37 -10.37 -7.19 -8.53
N GLN A 38 -10.34 -6.99 -7.21
CA GLN A 38 -10.58 -8.03 -6.21
C GLN A 38 -11.94 -8.70 -6.41
N HIS A 39 -12.98 -7.90 -6.67
CA HIS A 39 -14.32 -8.44 -6.91
C HIS A 39 -14.41 -9.26 -8.23
N LYS A 40 -13.58 -8.96 -9.24
CA LYS A 40 -13.47 -9.81 -10.42
C LYS A 40 -12.72 -11.10 -10.11
N LEU A 41 -11.61 -11.01 -9.37
CA LEU A 41 -10.80 -12.15 -8.96
C LEU A 41 -11.64 -13.14 -8.14
N ALA A 42 -12.40 -12.65 -7.15
CA ALA A 42 -13.29 -13.47 -6.33
C ALA A 42 -14.46 -14.10 -7.10
N LYS A 43 -14.76 -13.63 -8.32
CA LYS A 43 -15.77 -14.23 -9.19
C LYS A 43 -15.18 -15.27 -10.14
N SER A 44 -13.91 -15.11 -10.54
CA SER A 44 -13.22 -16.04 -11.44
C SER A 44 -12.62 -17.23 -10.69
N GLU A 45 -12.10 -17.00 -9.49
CA GLU A 45 -11.45 -18.02 -8.67
C GLU A 45 -12.45 -18.64 -7.68
N LYS A 46 -12.50 -19.97 -7.61
CA LYS A 46 -13.28 -20.70 -6.58
C LYS A 46 -12.41 -20.91 -5.35
N GLY A 47 -12.91 -20.51 -4.18
CA GLY A 47 -12.40 -21.00 -2.89
C GLY A 47 -11.84 -19.89 -1.99
N ASP A 48 -10.71 -19.30 -2.39
CA ASP A 48 -9.81 -18.75 -1.37
C ASP A 48 -9.57 -17.23 -1.50
N VAL A 49 -10.12 -16.59 -2.53
CA VAL A 49 -9.98 -15.14 -2.75
C VAL A 49 -10.98 -14.37 -1.88
N ASP A 50 -10.49 -13.36 -1.16
CA ASP A 50 -11.38 -12.52 -0.35
C ASP A 50 -12.33 -11.72 -1.24
N LYS A 51 -13.62 -11.68 -0.88
CA LYS A 51 -14.65 -11.09 -1.76
C LYS A 51 -14.52 -9.57 -1.93
N LYS A 52 -13.82 -8.91 -1.02
CA LYS A 52 -13.70 -7.46 -0.95
C LYS A 52 -12.30 -7.07 -0.51
N PHE A 53 -11.78 -6.02 -1.14
CA PHE A 53 -10.59 -5.32 -0.67
C PHE A 53 -10.95 -4.48 0.56
N ASP A 54 -10.14 -4.56 1.63
CA ASP A 54 -10.26 -3.73 2.82
C ASP A 54 -9.03 -2.81 2.93
N LYS A 55 -9.25 -1.52 2.71
CA LYS A 55 -8.19 -0.49 2.77
C LYS A 55 -7.51 -0.45 4.15
N ASN A 56 -8.25 -0.73 5.23
CA ASN A 56 -7.71 -0.67 6.59
C ASN A 56 -6.79 -1.85 6.92
N LYS A 57 -6.70 -2.83 6.02
CA LYS A 57 -5.79 -3.98 6.10
C LYS A 57 -4.77 -3.96 4.95
N ALA A 58 -4.45 -2.75 4.48
CA ALA A 58 -3.53 -2.56 3.37
C ALA A 58 -2.54 -1.45 3.71
N ASN A 59 -1.30 -1.64 3.26
CA ASN A 59 -0.32 -0.58 3.19
C ASN A 59 -0.50 0.19 1.88
N ILE A 60 -0.35 1.51 1.94
CA ILE A 60 -0.51 2.41 0.80
C ILE A 60 0.71 3.31 0.73
N TYR A 61 1.41 3.26 -0.41
CA TYR A 61 2.57 4.08 -0.69
C TYR A 61 2.28 4.95 -1.91
N VAL A 62 2.58 6.24 -1.83
CA VAL A 62 2.39 7.19 -2.92
C VAL A 62 3.73 7.71 -3.35
N TYR A 63 4.01 7.66 -4.66
CA TYR A 63 5.25 8.15 -5.23
C TYR A 63 5.00 9.24 -6.27
N GLU A 64 6.06 9.97 -6.60
CA GLU A 64 6.05 11.05 -7.60
C GLU A 64 4.86 12.01 -7.41
N LYS A 65 4.66 12.48 -6.18
CA LYS A 65 3.59 13.44 -5.80
C LYS A 65 2.18 13.00 -6.23
N GLY A 66 1.88 11.71 -6.16
CA GLY A 66 0.55 11.17 -6.47
C GLY A 66 0.39 10.59 -7.86
N LYS A 67 1.47 10.52 -8.65
CA LYS A 67 1.46 9.88 -9.98
C LYS A 67 1.42 8.36 -9.87
N TYR A 68 2.05 7.77 -8.86
CA TYR A 68 1.96 6.34 -8.58
C TYR A 68 1.42 6.07 -7.19
N VAL A 69 0.56 5.05 -7.08
CA VAL A 69 0.05 4.53 -5.81
C VAL A 69 0.30 3.02 -5.80
N VAL A 70 0.98 2.53 -4.79
CA VAL A 70 1.19 1.10 -4.54
C VAL A 70 0.29 0.70 -3.37
N ILE A 71 -0.48 -0.36 -3.55
CA ILE A 71 -1.31 -0.98 -2.50
C ILE A 71 -0.73 -2.35 -2.22
N ALA A 72 -0.38 -2.62 -0.95
CA ALA A 72 0.11 -3.90 -0.50
C ALA A 72 -0.86 -4.51 0.52
N TYR A 73 -1.34 -5.72 0.28
CA TYR A 73 -2.27 -6.45 1.17
C TYR A 73 -2.30 -7.94 0.85
N LYS A 74 -2.92 -8.74 1.73
CA LYS A 74 -3.19 -10.17 1.53
C LYS A 74 -4.51 -10.35 0.76
N PRO A 75 -4.51 -10.78 -0.53
CA PRO A 75 -5.72 -10.88 -1.33
C PRO A 75 -6.49 -12.19 -1.15
N LEU A 76 -5.88 -13.19 -0.51
CA LEU A 76 -6.44 -14.51 -0.25
C LEU A 76 -6.69 -14.68 1.26
N ARG A 77 -7.67 -15.52 1.62
CA ARG A 77 -8.10 -15.73 3.01
C ARG A 77 -7.18 -16.64 3.81
N ASP A 78 -6.60 -17.61 3.12
CA ASP A 78 -5.79 -18.68 3.72
C ASP A 78 -4.31 -18.57 3.29
N ASP A 79 -3.90 -17.39 2.81
CA ASP A 79 -2.52 -17.09 2.41
C ASP A 79 -2.06 -15.81 3.12
N ASP A 80 -0.89 -15.90 3.75
CA ASP A 80 -0.23 -14.78 4.40
C ASP A 80 0.64 -13.97 3.44
N GLU A 81 0.73 -14.35 2.16
CA GLU A 81 1.50 -13.62 1.17
C GLU A 81 0.93 -12.21 0.93
N VAL A 82 1.78 -11.19 1.14
CA VAL A 82 1.46 -9.80 0.80
C VAL A 82 1.75 -9.55 -0.68
N HIS A 83 0.70 -9.22 -1.42
CA HIS A 83 0.79 -8.85 -2.82
C HIS A 83 0.84 -7.34 -2.99
N TYR A 84 1.65 -6.89 -3.95
CA TYR A 84 1.87 -5.48 -4.25
C TYR A 84 1.26 -5.12 -5.59
N TYR A 85 0.33 -4.15 -5.60
CA TYR A 85 -0.36 -3.69 -6.79
C TYR A 85 -0.03 -2.23 -7.06
N ALA A 86 0.63 -1.95 -8.19
CA ALA A 86 0.96 -0.59 -8.61
C ALA A 86 -0.09 0.01 -9.56
N TYR A 87 -0.45 1.26 -9.29
CA TYR A 87 -1.37 2.05 -10.07
C TYR A 87 -0.73 3.36 -10.52
N GLU A 88 -0.78 3.64 -11.82
CA GLU A 88 -0.45 4.95 -12.36
C GLU A 88 -1.71 5.82 -12.46
N ILE A 89 -1.64 7.04 -11.95
CA ILE A 89 -2.74 8.01 -11.98
C ILE A 89 -2.60 8.89 -13.21
N LYS A 90 -3.50 8.71 -14.18
CA LYS A 90 -3.61 9.56 -15.38
C LYS A 90 -4.90 10.36 -15.32
N GLY A 91 -4.79 11.61 -14.88
CA GLY A 91 -5.91 12.52 -14.71
C GLY A 91 -6.94 11.97 -13.70
N LYS A 92 -8.12 11.56 -14.20
CA LYS A 92 -9.22 11.08 -13.36
C LYS A 92 -9.22 9.55 -13.15
N LYS A 93 -8.28 8.81 -13.73
CA LYS A 93 -8.29 7.34 -13.71
C LYS A 93 -6.99 6.77 -13.13
N ALA A 94 -7.11 5.68 -12.39
CA ALA A 94 -6.00 4.80 -12.03
C ALA A 94 -5.89 3.65 -13.04
N HIS A 95 -4.66 3.31 -13.39
CA HIS A 95 -4.30 2.26 -14.34
C HIS A 95 -3.38 1.25 -13.66
N TYR A 96 -3.84 0.00 -13.56
CA TYR A 96 -3.02 -1.08 -13.02
C TYR A 96 -1.80 -1.32 -13.91
N GLN A 97 -0.64 -1.50 -13.29
CA GLN A 97 0.64 -1.73 -13.98
C GLN A 97 1.11 -3.16 -13.71
N GLU A 98 0.69 -4.09 -14.57
CA GLU A 98 0.92 -5.53 -14.39
C GLU A 98 2.39 -5.95 -14.35
N HIS A 99 3.26 -5.27 -15.08
CA HIS A 99 4.70 -5.58 -15.17
C HIS A 99 5.58 -4.55 -14.46
N PHE A 100 5.02 -3.84 -13.49
CA PHE A 100 5.79 -2.87 -12.71
C PHE A 100 6.67 -3.58 -11.68
N ASN A 101 7.97 -3.30 -11.70
CA ASN A 101 8.88 -3.80 -10.66
C ASN A 101 8.67 -3.00 -9.37
N VAL A 102 7.64 -3.36 -8.60
CA VAL A 102 7.26 -2.63 -7.38
C VAL A 102 8.40 -2.64 -6.38
N LYS A 103 8.95 -3.82 -6.03
CA LYS A 103 10.01 -3.93 -5.01
C LYS A 103 11.24 -3.10 -5.39
N GLY A 104 11.68 -3.18 -6.65
CA GLY A 104 12.81 -2.38 -7.13
C GLY A 104 12.51 -0.89 -7.16
N TYR A 105 11.27 -0.50 -7.47
CA TYR A 105 10.88 0.91 -7.46
C TYR A 105 10.86 1.47 -6.03
N MET A 106 10.22 0.77 -5.08
CA MET A 106 10.18 1.16 -3.66
C MET A 106 11.59 1.26 -3.05
N HIS A 107 12.52 0.37 -3.43
CA HIS A 107 13.90 0.42 -2.94
C HIS A 107 14.66 1.70 -3.38
N ASN A 108 14.33 2.23 -4.56
CA ASN A 108 15.09 3.31 -5.19
C ASN A 108 14.38 4.67 -5.15
N HIS A 109 13.16 4.75 -4.60
CA HIS A 109 12.36 5.97 -4.59
C HIS A 109 11.78 6.22 -3.20
N GLU A 110 11.87 7.47 -2.76
CA GLU A 110 11.25 7.90 -1.51
C GLU A 110 9.75 8.14 -1.68
N GLU A 111 8.96 7.66 -0.72
CA GLU A 111 7.51 7.88 -0.70
C GLU A 111 7.18 9.37 -0.51
N SER A 112 6.26 9.89 -1.32
CA SER A 112 5.60 11.16 -1.05
C SER A 112 4.56 11.07 0.09
N TYR A 113 4.06 9.86 0.36
CA TYR A 113 3.17 9.53 1.47
C TYR A 113 3.19 8.02 1.72
N LYS A 114 3.09 7.61 2.98
CA LYS A 114 2.90 6.21 3.36
C LYS A 114 1.85 6.06 4.46
N GLU A 115 1.10 4.97 4.39
CA GLU A 115 0.13 4.50 5.38
C GLU A 115 0.35 2.99 5.53
N GLU A 116 0.70 2.53 6.73
CA GLU A 116 1.05 1.14 7.01
C GLU A 116 0.05 0.60 8.04
N ASN A 117 -0.80 -0.32 7.60
CA ASN A 117 -1.88 -0.93 8.39
C ASN A 117 -1.79 -2.46 8.49
N LEU A 118 -0.86 -3.09 7.76
CA LEU A 118 -0.51 -4.50 7.94
C LEU A 118 0.26 -4.63 9.26
N ASP A 119 -0.04 -5.68 10.02
CA ASP A 119 0.69 -5.98 11.26
C ASP A 119 2.17 -6.25 10.94
N SER A 120 3.07 -5.91 11.86
CA SER A 120 4.53 -6.00 11.63
C SER A 120 5.02 -7.40 11.28
N ASP A 121 4.28 -8.42 11.69
CA ASP A 121 4.59 -9.84 11.44
C ASP A 121 4.23 -10.27 10.00
N ASP A 122 3.51 -9.42 9.26
CA ASP A 122 3.08 -9.63 7.88
C ASP A 122 3.94 -8.87 6.85
N ALA A 123 4.97 -8.14 7.31
CA ALA A 123 5.75 -7.21 6.49
C ALA A 123 7.12 -7.72 6.00
N ASP A 124 7.47 -8.99 6.30
CA ASP A 124 8.79 -9.60 5.96
C ASP A 124 8.86 -10.23 4.55
#